data_AF-A0A968SPQ7-F1
#
_entry.id   AF-A0A968SPQ7-F1
#
_cell.length_a   1.000
_cell.length_b   1.000
_cell.length_c   1.000
_cell.angle_alpha   90.00
_cell.angle_beta   90.00
_cell.angle_gamma   90.00
#
_symmetry.space_group_name_H-M   'P 1'
#
loop_
_entity.id
_entity.type
_entity.pdbx_description
1 polymer ?
#
loop_
_entity_poly.entity_id
_entity_poly.type
_entity_poly.pdbx_seq_one_letter_code
_entity_poly.pdbx_strand_id
1 'polypeptide(L)'
;MQGRAKGQSLVEMAFVAPILLILLFGIIDMGYLMFAFATVSQAARDGAETASQLPPFPDWLEYKDNPPSDAAFPGYAKDDCVFTILEAVKSNAVLFSDQANDISRYVIISYPEGNDTRNMQDRGPIEVRIDYPVRGLTPVFGLLGFNEGFTMSVVARRSLENLGVSPSSPDGKACAENPQDWQDKHPDL
;
A
#
# COMPACT_ATOMS: atom_id res chain seq x y z
N MET A 1 31.35 3.05 -59.73
CA MET A 1 30.04 3.38 -59.10
C MET A 1 29.78 2.41 -57.94
N GLN A 2 30.24 2.71 -56.72
CA GLN A 2 30.04 1.88 -55.52
C GLN A 2 29.85 2.80 -54.29
N GLY A 3 28.75 3.54 -54.27
CA GLY A 3 28.41 4.46 -53.15
C GLY A 3 27.06 4.19 -52.49
N ARG A 4 26.24 3.29 -53.06
CA ARG A 4 24.83 3.08 -52.64
C ARG A 4 24.64 2.06 -51.52
N ALA A 5 25.54 1.09 -51.35
CA ALA A 5 25.38 0.02 -50.37
C ALA A 5 25.62 0.45 -48.91
N LYS A 6 26.46 1.47 -48.66
CA LYS A 6 26.84 1.86 -47.29
C LYS A 6 25.74 2.62 -46.53
N GLY A 7 24.80 3.25 -47.23
CA GLY A 7 23.67 3.95 -46.60
C GLY A 7 22.43 3.08 -46.39
N GLN A 8 22.28 2.01 -47.16
CA GLN A 8 21.10 1.13 -47.13
C GLN A 8 20.96 0.41 -45.78
N SER A 9 22.06 -0.18 -45.28
CA SER A 9 22.05 -0.89 -43.99
C SER A 9 21.72 0.03 -42.81
N LEU A 10 22.12 1.31 -42.89
CA LEU A 10 21.79 2.31 -41.86
C LEU A 10 20.29 2.63 -41.85
N VAL A 11 19.66 2.72 -43.03
CA VAL A 11 18.22 2.96 -43.16
C VAL A 11 17.40 1.74 -42.70
N GLU A 12 17.82 0.53 -43.05
CA GLU A 12 17.17 -0.71 -42.59
C GLU A 12 17.20 -0.80 -41.06
N MET A 13 18.34 -0.49 -40.43
CA MET A 13 18.44 -0.45 -38.97
C MET A 13 17.58 0.67 -38.35
N ALA A 14 17.45 1.82 -39.01
CA ALA A 14 16.62 2.93 -38.52
C ALA A 14 15.12 2.55 -38.41
N PHE A 15 14.63 1.59 -39.20
CA PHE A 15 13.27 1.09 -39.10
C PHE A 15 13.12 -0.09 -38.12
N VAL A 16 14.13 -0.95 -38.00
CA VAL A 16 14.10 -2.09 -37.08
C VAL A 16 14.31 -1.66 -35.63
N ALA A 17 15.21 -0.69 -35.39
CA ALA A 17 15.52 -0.17 -34.07
C ALA A 17 14.30 0.28 -33.25
N PRO A 18 13.35 1.11 -33.75
CA PRO A 18 12.20 1.54 -32.96
C PRO A 18 11.28 0.37 -32.56
N ILE A 19 11.12 -0.64 -33.42
CA ILE A 19 10.32 -1.83 -33.10
C ILE A 19 10.99 -2.64 -31.99
N LEU A 20 12.31 -2.86 -32.09
CA LEU A 20 13.08 -3.54 -31.05
C LEU A 20 13.06 -2.78 -29.72
N LEU A 21 13.13 -1.45 -29.75
CA LEU A 21 13.04 -0.61 -28.56
C LEU A 21 11.66 -0.70 -27.90
N ILE A 22 10.57 -0.65 -28.67
CA ILE A 22 9.22 -0.83 -28.14
C ILE A 22 9.07 -2.20 -27.48
N LEU A 23 9.57 -3.26 -28.13
CA LEU A 23 9.54 -4.62 -27.58
C LEU A 23 10.36 -4.72 -26.28
N LEU A 24 11.58 -4.17 -26.28
CA LEU A 24 12.46 -4.16 -25.11
C LEU A 24 11.84 -3.41 -23.94
N PHE A 25 11.32 -2.20 -24.20
CA PHE A 25 10.64 -1.38 -23.19
C PHE A 25 9.39 -2.05 -22.66
N GLY A 26 8.60 -2.71 -23.52
CA GLY A 26 7.45 -3.50 -23.10
C GLY A 26 7.83 -4.65 -22.17
N ILE A 27 8.95 -5.34 -22.44
CA ILE A 27 9.46 -6.41 -21.55
C ILE A 27 9.92 -5.83 -20.20
N ILE A 28 10.61 -4.69 -20.21
CA ILE A 28 11.08 -4.02 -18.99
C ILE A 28 9.90 -3.59 -18.11
N ASP A 29 8.91 -2.90 -18.68
CA ASP A 29 7.73 -2.47 -17.94
C ASP A 29 6.91 -3.66 -17.43
N MET A 30 6.76 -4.73 -18.22
CA MET A 30 6.07 -5.96 -17.78
C MET A 30 6.78 -6.58 -16.57
N GLY A 31 8.11 -6.73 -16.61
CA GLY A 31 8.89 -7.26 -15.50
C GLY A 31 8.77 -6.40 -14.24
N TYR A 32 8.79 -5.08 -14.42
CA TYR A 32 8.59 -4.13 -13.34
C TYR A 32 7.17 -4.21 -12.73
N LEU A 33 6.12 -4.33 -13.55
CA LEU A 33 4.75 -4.51 -13.05
C LEU A 33 4.59 -5.80 -12.24
N MET A 34 5.18 -6.91 -12.69
CA MET A 34 5.14 -8.17 -11.94
C MET A 34 5.88 -8.05 -10.61
N PHE A 35 7.03 -7.37 -10.59
CA PHE A 35 7.78 -7.08 -9.38
C PHE A 35 6.97 -6.21 -8.41
N ALA A 36 6.33 -5.14 -8.91
CA ALA A 36 5.45 -4.28 -8.11
C ALA A 36 4.28 -5.07 -7.51
N PHE A 37 3.62 -5.91 -8.30
CA PHE A 37 2.53 -6.77 -7.82
C PHE A 37 2.97 -7.70 -6.70
N ALA A 38 4.09 -8.40 -6.87
CA ALA A 38 4.62 -9.31 -5.86
C ALA A 38 4.94 -8.57 -4.55
N THR A 39 5.55 -7.39 -4.66
CA THR A 39 5.92 -6.54 -3.52
C THR A 39 4.69 -6.05 -2.76
N VAL A 40 3.72 -5.46 -3.47
CA VAL A 40 2.47 -4.96 -2.87
C VAL A 40 1.64 -6.09 -2.27
N SER A 41 1.62 -7.27 -2.92
CA SER A 41 0.94 -8.45 -2.39
C SER A 41 1.55 -8.97 -1.11
N GLN A 42 2.88 -9.00 -1.01
CA GLN A 42 3.54 -9.35 0.25
C GLN A 42 3.24 -8.31 1.34
N ALA A 43 3.36 -7.02 1.01
CA ALA A 43 3.07 -5.95 1.95
C ALA A 43 1.63 -5.99 2.50
N ALA A 44 0.64 -6.26 1.63
CA ALA A 44 -0.76 -6.42 2.05
C ALA A 44 -0.94 -7.62 3.00
N ARG A 45 -0.25 -8.74 2.76
CA ARG A 45 -0.33 -9.94 3.62
C ARG A 45 0.27 -9.69 5.00
N ASP A 46 1.41 -9.03 5.06
CA ASP A 46 2.10 -8.73 6.33
C ASP A 46 1.31 -7.68 7.13
N GLY A 47 0.71 -6.71 6.44
CA GLY A 47 -0.26 -5.78 7.03
C GLY A 47 -1.47 -6.53 7.60
N ALA A 48 -2.07 -7.45 6.85
CA ALA A 48 -3.23 -8.22 7.31
C ALA A 48 -2.90 -9.18 8.47
N GLU A 49 -1.69 -9.74 8.51
CA GLU A 49 -1.21 -10.58 9.62
C GLU A 49 -1.01 -9.77 10.90
N THR A 50 -0.40 -8.59 10.78
CA THR A 50 -0.26 -7.66 11.90
C THR A 50 -1.65 -7.22 12.40
N ALA A 51 -2.54 -6.92 11.46
CA ALA A 51 -3.90 -6.48 11.75
C ALA A 51 -4.76 -7.58 12.40
N SER A 52 -4.51 -8.87 12.12
CA SER A 52 -5.22 -9.95 12.83
C SER A 52 -4.79 -10.12 14.29
N GLN A 53 -3.59 -9.66 14.64
CA GLN A 53 -3.08 -9.71 16.02
C GLN A 53 -3.41 -8.44 16.81
N LEU A 54 -3.43 -7.29 16.13
CA LEU A 54 -3.70 -5.96 16.68
C LEU A 54 -4.77 -5.22 15.85
N PRO A 55 -6.02 -5.71 15.82
CA PRO A 55 -7.08 -5.08 15.04
C PRO A 55 -7.42 -3.69 15.61
N PRO A 56 -7.39 -2.60 14.81
CA PRO A 56 -7.74 -1.25 15.26
C PRO A 56 -9.25 -1.09 15.46
N PHE A 57 -9.66 -0.13 16.28
CA PHE A 57 -11.08 0.17 16.51
C PHE A 57 -11.78 0.61 15.22
N PRO A 58 -13.05 0.19 15.00
CA PRO A 58 -13.76 0.48 13.76
C PRO A 58 -14.05 1.97 13.61
N ASP A 59 -14.42 2.61 14.72
CA ASP A 59 -14.64 4.06 14.79
C ASP A 59 -13.35 4.83 14.46
N TRP A 60 -12.19 4.31 14.88
CA TRP A 60 -10.91 4.89 14.52
C TRP A 60 -10.61 4.80 13.02
N LEU A 61 -11.04 3.71 12.36
CA LEU A 61 -10.89 3.55 10.91
C LEU A 61 -11.70 4.59 10.13
N GLU A 62 -12.85 5.02 10.66
CA GLU A 62 -13.68 6.08 10.05
C GLU A 62 -12.97 7.45 10.03
N TYR A 63 -12.11 7.72 11.02
CA TYR A 63 -11.35 8.97 11.10
C TYR A 63 -10.33 9.15 9.96
N LYS A 64 -10.07 8.11 9.15
CA LYS A 64 -9.28 8.24 7.92
C LYS A 64 -9.94 9.21 6.93
N ASP A 65 -11.25 9.11 6.78
CA ASP A 65 -12.03 9.90 5.82
C ASP A 65 -12.74 11.09 6.49
N ASN A 66 -13.18 10.90 7.75
CA ASN A 66 -13.89 11.92 8.54
C ASN A 66 -13.16 12.23 9.85
N PRO A 67 -12.03 12.95 9.82
CA PRO A 67 -11.27 13.25 11.02
C PRO A 67 -12.08 14.15 11.98
N PRO A 68 -12.13 13.84 13.28
CA PRO A 68 -12.79 14.69 14.25
C PRO A 68 -12.04 16.02 14.40
N SER A 69 -12.77 17.10 14.64
CA SER A 69 -12.20 18.44 14.86
C SER A 69 -11.67 18.65 16.28
N ASP A 70 -11.50 17.58 17.04
CA ASP A 70 -11.04 17.63 18.42
C ASP A 70 -9.53 17.90 18.45
N ALA A 71 -9.08 18.75 19.37
CA ALA A 71 -7.66 18.97 19.62
C ALA A 71 -6.97 17.70 20.12
N ALA A 72 -7.74 16.74 20.64
CA ALA A 72 -7.24 15.44 21.07
C ALA A 72 -6.83 14.49 19.94
N PHE A 73 -7.20 14.77 18.69
CA PHE A 73 -6.91 13.87 17.58
C PHE A 73 -5.47 14.01 17.06
N PRO A 74 -4.60 13.01 17.25
CA PRO A 74 -3.20 13.07 16.82
C PRO A 74 -3.02 12.84 15.31
N GLY A 75 -4.07 12.39 14.62
CA GLY A 75 -4.05 11.92 13.24
C GLY A 75 -4.27 10.41 13.12
N TYR A 76 -4.87 9.97 12.02
CA TYR A 76 -5.25 8.57 11.79
C TYR A 76 -4.09 7.57 11.99
N ALA A 77 -2.92 7.90 11.43
CA ALA A 77 -1.74 7.05 11.46
C ALA A 77 -0.94 7.08 12.78
N LYS A 78 -1.43 7.80 13.80
CA LYS A 78 -0.78 7.91 15.12
C LYS A 78 -1.34 6.94 16.16
N ASP A 79 -2.46 6.27 15.88
CA ASP A 79 -2.87 5.11 16.70
C ASP A 79 -1.82 4.01 16.60
N ASP A 80 -1.47 3.39 17.72
CA ASP A 80 -0.40 2.40 17.78
C ASP A 80 -0.69 1.18 16.89
N CYS A 81 -1.95 0.74 16.82
CA CYS A 81 -2.32 -0.41 16.00
C CYS A 81 -2.29 -0.07 14.51
N VAL A 82 -2.91 1.05 14.11
CA VAL A 82 -2.81 1.53 12.73
C VAL A 82 -1.35 1.77 12.34
N PHE A 83 -0.57 2.44 13.19
CA PHE A 83 0.84 2.72 12.96
C PHE A 83 1.64 1.44 12.73
N THR A 84 1.49 0.45 13.62
CA THR A 84 2.20 -0.83 13.51
C THR A 84 1.82 -1.58 12.24
N ILE A 85 0.54 -1.56 11.84
CA ILE A 85 0.08 -2.16 10.58
C ILE A 85 0.71 -1.45 9.38
N LEU A 86 0.71 -0.11 9.37
CA LEU A 86 1.31 0.67 8.29
C LEU A 86 2.82 0.47 8.22
N GLU A 87 3.51 0.32 9.35
CA GLU A 87 4.93 0.02 9.41
C GLU A 87 5.24 -1.38 8.88
N ALA A 88 4.43 -2.38 9.22
CA ALA A 88 4.54 -3.73 8.66
C ALA A 88 4.40 -3.72 7.13
N VAL A 89 3.44 -2.95 6.59
CA VAL A 89 3.28 -2.75 5.14
C VAL A 89 4.52 -2.09 4.53
N LYS A 90 5.09 -1.07 5.19
CA LYS A 90 6.26 -0.33 4.69
C LYS A 90 7.53 -1.19 4.64
N SER A 91 7.69 -2.12 5.59
CA SER A 91 8.90 -2.94 5.71
C SER A 91 9.26 -3.72 4.43
N ASN A 92 8.25 -4.07 3.62
CA ASN A 92 8.43 -4.83 2.38
C ASN A 92 8.43 -3.96 1.10
N ALA A 93 8.13 -2.66 1.20
CA ALA A 93 7.85 -1.80 0.05
C ALA A 93 8.95 -0.74 -0.21
N VAL A 94 10.22 -1.09 0.02
CA VAL A 94 11.38 -0.16 0.00
C VAL A 94 11.49 0.64 -1.31
N LEU A 95 11.19 0.03 -2.46
CA LEU A 95 11.25 0.70 -3.78
C LEU A 95 10.12 1.72 -4.01
N PHE A 96 9.07 1.65 -3.19
CA PHE A 96 7.87 2.49 -3.25
C PHE A 96 7.73 3.38 -2.01
N SER A 97 8.78 3.51 -1.21
CA SER A 97 8.78 4.19 0.10
C SER A 97 9.39 5.60 0.06
N ASP A 98 9.67 6.17 -1.11
CA ASP A 98 10.22 7.53 -1.19
C ASP A 98 9.22 8.57 -0.64
N GLN A 99 9.72 9.63 -0.02
CA GLN A 99 8.99 10.57 0.84
C GLN A 99 7.83 11.31 0.12
N ALA A 100 7.78 11.25 -1.22
CA ALA A 100 6.70 11.75 -2.05
C ALA A 100 5.59 10.73 -2.39
N ASN A 101 5.84 9.42 -2.23
CA ASN A 101 4.95 8.32 -2.64
C ASN A 101 4.77 7.28 -1.51
N ASP A 102 4.59 7.72 -0.26
CA ASP A 102 4.44 6.80 0.88
C ASP A 102 3.29 5.79 0.66
N ILE A 103 3.64 4.51 0.51
CA ILE A 103 2.69 3.41 0.26
C ILE A 103 1.59 3.35 1.31
N SER A 104 1.86 3.80 2.56
CA SER A 104 0.87 3.77 3.63
C SER A 104 -0.35 4.64 3.37
N ARG A 105 -0.24 5.65 2.49
CA ARG A 105 -1.39 6.48 2.09
C ARG A 105 -2.43 5.69 1.31
N TYR A 106 -1.98 4.71 0.53
CA TYR A 106 -2.80 3.86 -0.33
C TYR A 106 -3.33 2.62 0.39
N VAL A 107 -3.01 2.45 1.68
CA VAL A 107 -3.51 1.35 2.50
C VAL A 107 -4.89 1.70 3.04
N ILE A 108 -5.84 0.81 2.84
CA ILE A 108 -7.20 0.86 3.34
C ILE A 108 -7.40 -0.36 4.22
N ILE A 109 -7.62 -0.12 5.51
CA ILE A 109 -7.94 -1.17 6.47
C ILE A 109 -9.44 -1.11 6.68
N SER A 110 -10.12 -2.24 6.54
CA SER A 110 -11.57 -2.31 6.69
C SER A 110 -12.00 -3.67 7.20
N TYR A 111 -13.18 -3.69 7.81
CA TYR A 111 -13.84 -4.94 8.16
C TYR A 111 -15.02 -5.12 7.21
N PRO A 112 -15.00 -6.15 6.35
CA PRO A 112 -15.96 -6.30 5.27
C PRO A 112 -17.33 -6.83 5.75
N GLU A 113 -17.44 -7.33 6.97
CA GLU A 113 -18.65 -7.91 7.55
C GLU A 113 -19.09 -7.04 8.74
N GLY A 114 -20.31 -6.49 8.69
CA GLY A 114 -20.76 -5.38 9.54
C GLY A 114 -21.08 -5.70 11.01
N ASN A 115 -21.62 -4.66 11.67
CA ASN A 115 -22.14 -4.53 13.04
C ASN A 115 -21.31 -4.94 14.26
N ASP A 116 -20.18 -5.66 14.16
CA ASP A 116 -19.23 -5.77 15.28
C ASP A 116 -17.88 -6.34 14.84
N THR A 117 -16.95 -5.45 14.56
CA THR A 117 -15.79 -5.75 13.72
C THR A 117 -14.50 -6.08 14.49
N ARG A 118 -14.58 -6.14 15.83
CA ARG A 118 -13.48 -6.61 16.71
C ARG A 118 -13.91 -7.75 17.62
N ASN A 119 -14.89 -8.53 17.18
CA ASN A 119 -15.42 -9.63 17.97
C ASN A 119 -14.61 -10.93 17.72
N MET A 120 -13.88 -11.39 18.74
CA MET A 120 -13.12 -12.65 18.68
C MET A 120 -13.99 -13.91 18.73
N GLN A 121 -15.25 -13.79 19.12
CA GLN A 121 -16.21 -14.89 19.07
C GLN A 121 -16.77 -15.11 17.66
N ASP A 122 -17.02 -14.02 16.91
CA ASP A 122 -17.48 -14.09 15.51
C ASP A 122 -16.31 -14.31 14.52
N ARG A 123 -15.10 -13.88 14.90
CA ARG A 123 -13.85 -14.02 14.11
C ARG A 123 -13.98 -13.51 12.67
N GLY A 124 -14.74 -12.43 12.48
CA GLY A 124 -14.86 -11.76 11.19
C GLY A 124 -13.48 -11.42 10.60
N PRO A 125 -13.32 -11.48 9.27
CA PRO A 125 -12.03 -11.21 8.65
C PRO A 125 -11.70 -9.71 8.73
N ILE A 126 -10.45 -9.37 9.04
CA ILE A 126 -9.91 -8.03 8.76
C ILE A 126 -9.33 -8.00 7.35
N GLU A 127 -9.66 -6.95 6.60
CA GLU A 127 -9.21 -6.71 5.24
C GLU A 127 -8.20 -5.56 5.19
N VAL A 128 -7.03 -5.82 4.61
CA VAL A 128 -6.04 -4.81 4.22
C VAL A 128 -5.99 -4.76 2.71
N ARG A 129 -6.44 -3.64 2.15
CA ARG A 129 -6.42 -3.35 0.72
C ARG A 129 -5.35 -2.29 0.44
N ILE A 130 -4.58 -2.49 -0.61
CA ILE A 130 -3.58 -1.51 -1.07
C ILE A 130 -3.90 -1.14 -2.51
N ASP A 131 -4.24 0.12 -2.73
CA ASP A 131 -4.58 0.67 -4.05
C ASP A 131 -3.45 1.55 -4.57
N TYR A 132 -2.38 0.91 -5.07
CA TYR A 132 -1.14 1.61 -5.43
C TYR A 132 -1.10 1.96 -6.93
N PRO A 133 -0.91 3.23 -7.30
CA PRO A 133 -0.76 3.65 -8.70
C PRO A 133 0.67 3.38 -9.19
N VAL A 134 0.84 2.31 -9.98
CA VAL A 134 2.15 1.96 -10.56
C VAL A 134 2.37 2.80 -11.82
N ARG A 135 3.44 3.60 -11.84
CA ARG A 135 3.87 4.36 -13.02
C ARG A 135 4.88 3.54 -13.82
N GLY A 136 4.75 3.54 -15.15
CA GLY A 136 5.73 2.88 -16.03
C GLY A 136 7.12 3.51 -15.92
N LEU A 137 8.15 2.69 -16.13
CA LEU A 137 9.54 3.15 -16.14
C LEU A 137 9.92 3.74 -17.49
N THR A 138 9.28 3.27 -18.57
CA THR A 138 9.61 3.69 -19.93
C THR A 138 8.55 4.62 -20.56
N PRO A 139 8.93 5.38 -21.61
CA PRO A 139 7.99 6.24 -22.33
C PRO A 139 6.89 5.45 -23.08
N VAL A 140 7.10 4.16 -23.37
CA VAL A 140 6.10 3.32 -24.06
C VAL A 140 4.83 3.21 -23.23
N PHE A 141 4.99 3.12 -21.91
CA PHE A 141 3.86 3.10 -20.98
C PHE A 141 3.00 4.35 -21.08
N GLY A 142 3.64 5.52 -21.18
CA GLY A 142 2.96 6.79 -21.40
C GLY A 142 2.31 6.90 -22.79
N LEU A 143 2.95 6.34 -23.81
CA LEU A 143 2.42 6.29 -25.18
C LEU A 143 1.17 5.40 -25.29
N LEU A 144 1.03 4.40 -24.43
CA LEU A 144 -0.17 3.56 -24.31
C LEU A 144 -1.29 4.20 -23.46
N GLY A 145 -1.09 5.42 -22.96
CA GLY A 145 -2.10 6.18 -22.22
C GLY A 145 -2.05 6.03 -20.69
N PHE A 146 -1.03 5.35 -20.14
CA PHE A 146 -0.89 5.14 -18.69
C PHE A 146 -0.03 6.23 -18.01
N ASN A 147 -0.12 7.49 -18.48
CA ASN A 147 0.67 8.61 -17.93
C ASN A 147 0.37 8.90 -16.45
N GLU A 148 -0.86 8.65 -16.01
CA GLU A 148 -1.28 8.82 -14.61
C GLU A 148 -0.98 7.57 -13.75
N GLY A 149 -0.45 6.52 -14.36
CA GLY A 149 -0.21 5.22 -13.75
C GLY A 149 -1.37 4.24 -13.94
N PHE A 150 -1.11 2.98 -13.64
CA PHE A 150 -2.11 1.92 -13.57
C PHE A 150 -2.36 1.60 -12.10
N THR A 151 -3.60 1.79 -11.64
CA THR A 151 -3.97 1.49 -10.24
C THR A 151 -4.08 -0.01 -10.05
N MET A 152 -3.21 -0.55 -9.20
CA MET A 152 -3.22 -1.94 -8.80
C MET A 152 -3.87 -2.05 -7.43
N SER A 153 -4.97 -2.80 -7.36
CA SER A 153 -5.63 -3.12 -6.09
C SER A 153 -5.26 -4.52 -5.66
N VAL A 154 -4.69 -4.64 -4.46
CA VAL A 154 -4.40 -5.93 -3.83
C VAL A 154 -5.11 -6.00 -2.50
N VAL A 155 -5.80 -7.12 -2.26
CA VAL A 155 -6.58 -7.35 -1.05
C VAL A 155 -6.01 -8.56 -0.32
N ALA A 156 -5.73 -8.40 0.97
CA ALA A 156 -5.40 -9.47 1.88
C ALA A 156 -6.42 -9.51 3.02
N ARG A 157 -6.88 -10.72 3.37
CA ARG A 157 -7.83 -10.94 4.46
C ARG A 157 -7.27 -11.95 5.44
N ARG A 158 -7.45 -11.71 6.74
CA ARG A 158 -7.08 -12.63 7.83
C ARG A 158 -8.17 -12.66 8.88
N SER A 159 -8.37 -13.80 9.53
CA SER A 159 -9.24 -13.90 10.72
C SER A 159 -8.55 -13.28 11.93
N LEU A 160 -9.32 -12.70 12.84
CA LEU A 160 -8.76 -12.17 14.09
C LEU A 160 -8.19 -13.29 14.98
N GLU A 161 -6.97 -13.08 15.47
CA GLU A 161 -6.23 -14.00 16.34
C GLU A 161 -6.08 -13.44 17.76
N ASN A 162 -5.92 -12.12 17.87
CA ASN A 162 -5.81 -11.40 19.13
C ASN A 162 -6.39 -9.98 19.00
N LEU A 163 -6.60 -9.27 20.11
CA LEU A 163 -7.10 -7.88 20.15
C LEU A 163 -6.00 -6.84 20.41
N GLY A 164 -4.73 -7.27 20.32
CA GLY A 164 -3.58 -6.47 20.69
C GLY A 164 -3.44 -6.35 22.20
N VAL A 165 -2.25 -6.70 22.70
CA VAL A 165 -1.90 -6.50 24.11
C VAL A 165 -0.63 -5.67 24.21
N SER A 166 -0.68 -4.63 25.05
CA SER A 166 0.49 -3.80 25.35
C SER A 166 0.73 -3.77 26.85
N PRO A 167 1.89 -4.22 27.36
CA PRO A 167 2.20 -4.19 28.78
C PRO A 167 2.42 -2.77 29.31
N SER A 168 2.61 -1.77 28.43
CA SER A 168 2.78 -0.37 28.80
C SER A 168 1.47 0.42 28.85
N SER A 169 0.36 -0.09 28.30
CA SER A 169 -0.93 0.61 28.31
C SER A 169 -1.73 0.29 29.58
N PRO A 170 -2.39 1.28 30.23
CA PRO A 170 -3.17 1.08 31.45
C PRO A 170 -4.24 -0.01 31.36
N ASP A 171 -4.88 -0.17 30.20
CA ASP A 171 -5.95 -1.14 29.94
C ASP A 171 -5.44 -2.46 29.35
N GLY A 172 -4.12 -2.60 29.19
CA GLY A 172 -3.49 -3.74 28.55
C GLY A 172 -3.75 -3.87 27.04
N LYS A 173 -4.51 -2.95 26.43
CA LYS A 173 -4.78 -2.88 24.99
C LYS A 173 -3.86 -1.85 24.33
N ALA A 174 -3.31 -2.18 23.17
CA ALA A 174 -2.43 -1.26 22.42
C ALA A 174 -3.20 -0.14 21.72
N CYS A 175 -4.34 -0.45 21.08
CA CYS A 175 -5.08 0.52 20.26
C CYS A 175 -5.94 1.46 21.12
N ALA A 176 -6.08 2.71 20.67
CA ALA A 176 -7.01 3.66 21.25
C ALA A 176 -8.43 3.50 20.68
N GLU A 177 -9.45 3.55 21.53
CA GLU A 177 -10.85 3.51 21.09
C GLU A 177 -11.30 4.84 20.48
N ASN A 178 -10.86 5.94 21.08
CA ASN A 178 -11.21 7.29 20.69
C ASN A 178 -10.03 8.25 20.92
N PRO A 179 -10.07 9.49 20.40
CA PRO A 179 -8.97 10.44 20.52
C PRO A 179 -8.57 10.76 21.96
N GLN A 180 -9.53 10.78 22.89
CA GLN A 180 -9.25 11.04 24.31
C GLN A 180 -8.49 9.87 24.97
N ASP A 181 -8.91 8.63 24.69
CA ASP A 181 -8.22 7.42 25.13
C ASP A 181 -6.79 7.36 24.58
N TRP A 182 -6.57 7.85 23.36
CA TRP A 182 -5.21 7.97 22.81
C TRP A 182 -4.34 8.92 23.65
N GLN A 183 -4.86 10.10 24.03
CA GLN A 183 -4.14 11.05 24.89
C GLN A 183 -3.85 10.49 26.28
N ASP A 184 -4.82 9.77 26.86
CA ASP A 184 -4.66 9.17 28.19
C ASP A 184 -3.55 8.09 28.18
N LYS A 185 -3.38 7.39 27.06
CA LYS A 185 -2.26 6.44 26.84
C LYS A 185 -0.93 7.11 26.54
N HIS A 186 -0.92 8.37 26.11
CA HIS A 186 0.26 9.14 25.72
C HIS A 186 0.33 10.52 26.42
N PRO A 187 0.45 10.55 27.76
CA PRO A 187 0.42 11.81 28.52
C PRO A 187 1.67 12.69 28.35
N ASP A 188 2.73 12.16 27.73
CA ASP A 188 4.04 12.78 27.54
C ASP A 188 4.30 13.34 26.13
N LEU A 189 3.34 13.16 25.20
CA LEU A 189 3.36 13.69 23.84
C LEU A 189 2.47 14.94 23.68
#